data_AF-A0A2E6A5H1-F1
#
_entry.id   AF-A0A2E6A5H1-F1
#
_cell.length_a   1.000
_cell.length_b   1.000
_cell.length_c   1.000
_cell.angle_alpha   90.00
_cell.angle_beta   90.00
_cell.angle_gamma   90.00
#
_symmetry.space_group_name_H-M   'P 1'
#
loop_
_entity.id
_entity.type
_entity.pdbx_description
1 polymer ?
#
loop_
_entity_poly.entity_id
_entity_poly.type
_entity_poly.pdbx_seq_one_letter_code
_entity_poly.pdbx_strand_id
1 'polypeptide(L)'
;MRNRLARVAVVLGLCLPRLALAAPVILDDLIGAWEFNGNADDTSGNGNHGTVSGASLAADRRFGNVQSAYAFDGDDHIRVADNPVLRPTAAMSATLWMKADALPGSFHVTHFLHKQELAGGNDLLDEDG
;
A
#
# COMPACT_ATOMS: atom_id res chain seq x y z
N MET A 1 9.85 74.79 11.06
CA MET A 1 10.36 73.75 10.13
C MET A 1 9.61 72.46 10.40
N ARG A 2 8.86 71.95 9.43
CA ARG A 2 7.86 70.87 9.57
C ARG A 2 8.39 69.58 8.91
N ASN A 3 8.35 68.47 9.67
CA ASN A 3 7.86 67.14 9.23
C ASN A 3 8.82 66.31 8.31
N ARG A 4 8.99 64.97 8.36
CA ARG A 4 8.26 63.82 8.93
C ARG A 4 9.24 62.64 9.18
N LEU A 5 9.03 61.90 10.26
CA LEU A 5 9.67 60.59 10.50
C LEU A 5 9.06 59.54 9.55
N ALA A 6 9.88 58.87 8.75
CA ALA A 6 9.47 57.71 7.96
C ALA A 6 9.41 56.49 8.88
N ARG A 7 8.21 55.94 9.07
CA ARG A 7 7.99 54.66 9.76
C ARG A 7 8.37 53.54 8.80
N VAL A 8 9.42 52.79 9.10
CA VAL A 8 9.77 51.54 8.42
C VAL A 8 9.13 50.40 9.21
N ALA A 9 8.14 49.74 8.61
CA ALA A 9 7.61 48.47 9.09
C ALA A 9 8.12 47.38 8.14
N VAL A 10 9.08 46.58 8.59
CA VAL A 10 9.45 45.35 7.89
C VAL A 10 8.55 44.25 8.44
N VAL A 11 7.53 43.88 7.67
CA VAL A 11 6.75 42.67 7.94
C VAL A 11 7.59 41.49 7.44
N LEU A 12 8.27 40.81 8.36
CA LEU A 12 8.85 39.49 8.10
C LEU A 12 7.69 38.52 7.91
N GLY A 13 7.29 38.31 6.66
CA GLY A 13 6.39 37.24 6.26
C GLY A 13 7.04 35.90 6.54
N LEU A 14 6.74 35.34 7.72
CA LEU A 14 7.03 33.96 8.05
C LEU A 14 6.16 33.09 7.12
N CYS A 15 6.71 32.72 5.96
CA CYS A 15 6.22 31.57 5.22
C CYS A 15 6.54 30.36 6.09
N LEU A 16 5.62 30.01 6.99
CA LEU A 16 5.67 28.72 7.67
C LEU A 16 5.69 27.67 6.56
N PRO A 17 6.77 26.88 6.38
CA PRO A 17 6.66 25.73 5.51
C PRO A 17 5.50 24.91 6.06
N ARG A 18 4.60 24.48 5.18
CA ARG A 18 3.57 23.51 5.57
C ARG A 18 4.34 22.29 6.07
N LEU A 19 4.40 22.14 7.39
CA LEU A 19 5.10 21.04 8.04
C LEU A 19 4.29 19.78 7.73
N ALA A 20 4.56 19.17 6.58
CA ALA A 20 4.20 17.80 6.35
C ALA A 20 5.22 16.96 7.12
N LEU A 21 4.96 16.75 8.41
CA LEU A 21 5.65 15.74 9.18
C LEU A 21 5.12 14.38 8.73
N ALA A 22 5.57 13.90 7.56
CA ALA A 22 5.71 12.47 7.39
C ALA A 22 7.02 12.14 8.09
N ALA A 23 6.96 11.81 9.39
CA ALA A 23 8.11 11.18 10.02
C ALA A 23 8.50 9.98 9.14
N PRO A 24 9.79 9.74 8.83
CA PRO A 24 10.17 8.49 8.22
C PRO A 24 9.73 7.41 9.18
N VAL A 25 8.74 6.63 8.75
CA VAL A 25 8.33 5.43 9.43
C VAL A 25 9.50 4.46 9.19
N ILE A 26 10.50 4.53 10.08
CA ILE A 26 11.61 3.59 10.13
C ILE A 26 10.98 2.30 10.65
N LEU A 27 10.56 1.44 9.73
CA LEU A 27 10.07 0.11 10.05
C LEU A 27 11.26 -0.83 9.87
N ASP A 28 12.08 -0.92 10.91
CA ASP A 28 13.17 -1.91 10.94
C ASP A 28 12.64 -3.35 10.76
N ASP A 29 11.33 -3.56 10.97
CA ASP A 29 10.62 -4.84 10.81
C ASP A 29 9.63 -4.87 9.62
N LEU A 30 9.68 -3.91 8.68
CA LEU A 30 8.83 -3.98 7.49
C LEU A 30 9.34 -5.06 6.55
N ILE A 31 8.53 -6.07 6.33
CA ILE A 31 8.84 -7.22 5.47
C ILE A 31 8.50 -6.94 3.99
N GLY A 32 7.52 -6.07 3.72
CA GLY A 32 7.13 -5.72 2.36
C GLY A 32 6.17 -4.54 2.32
N ALA A 33 6.35 -3.64 1.36
CA ALA A 33 5.44 -2.53 1.09
C ALA A 33 5.21 -2.38 -0.41
N TRP A 34 3.97 -2.54 -0.83
CA TRP A 34 3.56 -2.37 -2.23
C TRP A 34 2.69 -1.11 -2.34
N GLU A 35 3.34 0.01 -2.66
CA GLU A 35 2.67 1.32 -2.79
C GLU A 35 1.86 1.45 -4.09
N PHE A 36 2.08 0.53 -5.02
CA PHE A 36 1.43 0.48 -6.33
C PHE A 36 1.58 1.74 -7.18
N ASN A 37 2.72 2.45 -7.08
CA ASN A 37 3.05 3.67 -7.85
C ASN A 37 3.42 3.36 -9.32
N GLY A 38 2.50 2.75 -10.06
CA GLY A 38 2.67 2.37 -11.46
C GLY A 38 3.22 0.97 -11.69
N ASN A 39 3.56 0.23 -10.64
CA ASN A 39 4.00 -1.17 -10.70
C ASN A 39 3.70 -1.90 -9.38
N ALA A 40 4.01 -3.19 -9.31
CA ALA A 40 3.87 -4.01 -8.10
C ALA A 40 5.21 -4.21 -7.37
N ASP A 41 6.11 -3.23 -7.44
CA ASP A 41 7.41 -3.36 -6.80
C ASP A 41 7.32 -3.14 -5.29
N ASP A 42 8.14 -3.88 -4.54
CA ASP A 42 8.32 -3.72 -3.10
C ASP A 42 9.24 -2.52 -2.81
N THR A 43 8.72 -1.52 -2.08
CA THR A 43 9.44 -0.31 -1.65
C THR A 43 10.09 -0.47 -0.27
N SER A 44 9.90 -1.61 0.42
CA SER A 44 10.52 -1.86 1.74
C SER A 44 12.04 -2.05 1.68
N GLY A 45 12.57 -2.41 0.50
CA GLY A 45 13.98 -2.74 0.31
C GLY A 45 14.31 -4.23 0.46
N ASN A 46 13.32 -5.09 0.71
CA ASN A 46 13.52 -6.54 0.83
C ASN A 46 13.45 -7.29 -0.50
N GLY A 47 13.17 -6.59 -1.61
CA GLY A 47 13.13 -7.18 -2.96
C GLY A 47 11.95 -8.14 -3.17
N ASN A 48 10.90 -8.03 -2.37
CA ASN A 48 9.71 -8.86 -2.46
C ASN A 48 8.75 -8.36 -3.56
N HIS A 49 9.27 -8.13 -4.77
CA HIS A 49 8.48 -7.60 -5.89
C HIS A 49 7.33 -8.53 -6.26
N GLY A 50 6.16 -7.93 -6.52
CA GLY A 50 4.99 -8.62 -7.02
C GLY A 50 5.04 -8.82 -8.53
N THR A 51 4.55 -9.96 -8.99
CA THR A 51 4.25 -10.23 -10.40
C THR A 51 2.76 -10.09 -10.61
N VAL A 52 2.36 -9.23 -11.52
CA VAL A 52 0.96 -8.95 -11.84
C VAL A 52 0.45 -9.98 -12.84
N SER A 53 -0.70 -10.59 -12.55
CA SER A 53 -1.43 -11.47 -13.48
C SER A 53 -2.84 -10.94 -13.66
N GLY A 54 -3.15 -10.46 -14.87
CA GLY A 54 -4.48 -9.96 -15.26
C GLY A 54 -4.82 -8.56 -14.73
N ALA A 55 -4.48 -8.26 -13.47
CA ALA A 55 -4.83 -6.99 -12.83
C ALA A 55 -4.25 -5.77 -13.58
N SER A 56 -5.01 -4.68 -13.61
CA SER A 56 -4.61 -3.44 -14.28
C SER A 56 -4.50 -2.27 -13.30
N LEU A 57 -3.63 -1.31 -13.61
CA LEU A 57 -3.52 -0.09 -12.81
C LEU A 57 -4.83 0.69 -12.85
N ALA A 58 -5.37 0.98 -11.67
CA ALA A 58 -6.59 1.74 -11.53
C ALA A 58 -6.37 3.19 -11.99
N ALA A 59 -7.33 3.70 -12.76
CA ALA A 59 -7.22 5.01 -13.39
C ALA A 59 -7.26 6.19 -12.40
N ASP A 60 -7.90 6.09 -11.22
CA ASP A 60 -8.24 7.32 -10.47
C ASP A 60 -8.48 7.27 -8.93
N ARG A 61 -7.82 6.46 -8.07
CA ARG A 61 -8.28 6.41 -6.64
C ARG A 61 -7.29 6.45 -5.48
N ARG A 62 -6.37 7.41 -5.48
CA ARG A 62 -5.79 7.94 -4.23
C ARG A 62 -5.68 9.46 -4.27
N PHE A 63 -6.73 10.18 -3.83
CA PHE A 63 -6.74 11.66 -3.82
C PHE A 63 -6.42 12.31 -5.20
N GLY A 64 -6.80 11.66 -6.31
CA GLY A 64 -6.46 12.12 -7.67
C GLY A 64 -5.10 11.66 -8.18
N ASN A 65 -4.35 10.85 -7.42
CA ASN A 65 -3.17 10.17 -7.93
C ASN A 65 -3.60 8.99 -8.80
N VAL A 66 -3.27 9.07 -10.08
CA VAL A 66 -3.46 8.00 -11.06
C VAL A 66 -2.43 6.89 -10.80
N GLN A 67 -2.77 5.64 -11.14
CA GLN A 67 -1.82 4.52 -11.10
C GLN A 67 -1.17 4.30 -9.72
N SER A 68 -1.95 4.41 -8.64
CA SER A 68 -1.51 4.15 -7.24
C SER A 68 -2.22 2.95 -6.60
N ALA A 69 -2.84 2.09 -7.42
CA ALA A 69 -3.59 0.91 -7.02
C ALA A 69 -3.84 -0.01 -8.24
N TYR A 70 -4.20 -1.26 -7.99
CA TYR A 70 -4.66 -2.21 -9.01
C TYR A 70 -6.17 -2.46 -8.89
N ALA A 71 -6.83 -2.61 -10.04
CA ALA A 71 -8.20 -3.13 -10.16
C ALA A 71 -8.13 -4.63 -10.45
N PHE A 72 -9.03 -5.38 -9.80
CA PHE A 72 -9.13 -6.84 -9.87
C PHE A 72 -10.56 -7.22 -10.25
N ASP A 73 -10.76 -8.10 -11.23
CA ASP A 73 -12.08 -8.48 -11.73
C ASP A 73 -12.50 -9.93 -11.44
N GLY A 74 -11.62 -10.76 -10.88
CA GLY A 74 -12.00 -12.04 -10.25
C GLY A 74 -10.96 -13.16 -10.35
N ASP A 75 -10.28 -13.31 -11.49
CA ASP A 75 -9.16 -14.26 -11.69
C ASP A 75 -7.78 -13.58 -11.63
N ASP A 76 -7.79 -12.27 -11.48
CA ASP A 76 -6.64 -11.41 -11.26
C ASP A 76 -5.95 -11.65 -9.91
N HIS A 77 -4.62 -11.56 -9.91
CA HIS A 77 -3.84 -11.55 -8.68
C HIS A 77 -2.47 -10.88 -8.85
N ILE A 78 -1.88 -10.48 -7.73
CA ILE A 78 -0.46 -10.11 -7.65
C ILE A 78 0.24 -11.16 -6.80
N ARG A 79 1.21 -11.86 -7.38
CA ARG A 79 1.97 -12.91 -6.71
C ARG A 79 3.33 -12.40 -6.29
N VAL A 80 3.68 -12.57 -5.03
CA VAL A 80 5.05 -12.40 -4.54
C VAL A 80 5.71 -13.78 -4.49
N ALA A 81 6.92 -13.89 -5.03
CA ALA A 81 7.68 -15.13 -4.95
C ALA A 81 7.98 -15.48 -3.49
N ASP A 82 8.04 -16.78 -3.16
CA ASP A 82 8.33 -17.17 -1.79
C ASP A 82 9.75 -16.76 -1.40
N ASN A 83 9.86 -16.18 -0.21
CA ASN A 83 11.10 -15.67 0.38
C ASN A 83 11.06 -16.02 1.88
N PRO A 84 12.16 -16.49 2.50
CA PRO A 84 12.21 -16.75 3.94
C PRO A 84 11.68 -15.61 4.82
N VAL A 85 11.87 -14.34 4.42
CA VAL A 85 11.35 -13.18 5.18
C VAL A 85 9.81 -13.12 5.18
N LEU A 86 9.16 -13.72 4.18
CA LEU A 86 7.70 -13.84 4.06
C LEU A 86 7.14 -15.11 4.76
N ARG A 87 7.94 -15.72 5.64
CA ARG A 87 7.54 -16.85 6.48
C ARG A 87 7.65 -16.43 7.96
N PRO A 88 6.81 -15.48 8.41
CA PRO A 88 6.91 -14.96 9.77
C PRO A 88 6.70 -16.09 10.78
N THR A 89 7.68 -16.29 11.66
CA THR A 89 7.61 -17.24 12.79
C THR A 89 7.16 -16.56 14.10
N ALA A 90 6.97 -15.24 14.05
CA ALA A 90 6.52 -14.40 15.15
C ALA A 90 5.22 -13.68 14.75
N ALA A 91 4.69 -12.87 15.67
CA ALA A 91 3.52 -12.05 15.40
C ALA A 91 3.76 -11.11 14.19
N MET A 92 2.76 -10.99 13.32
CA MET A 92 2.79 -10.11 12.16
C MET A 92 1.64 -9.11 12.21
N SER A 93 1.85 -7.95 11.59
CA SER A 93 0.80 -6.98 11.29
C SER A 93 0.76 -6.73 9.79
N ALA A 94 -0.44 -6.60 9.24
CA ALA A 94 -0.64 -6.20 7.85
C ALA A 94 -1.68 -5.08 7.81
N THR A 95 -1.47 -4.11 6.93
CA THR A 95 -2.43 -3.04 6.65
C THR A 95 -2.57 -2.89 5.15
N LEU A 96 -3.78 -2.66 4.68
CA LEU A 96 -4.07 -2.42 3.27
C LEU A 96 -5.26 -1.48 3.12
N TRP A 97 -5.30 -0.79 1.98
CA TRP A 97 -6.47 -0.06 1.54
C TRP A 97 -7.12 -0.84 0.41
N MET A 98 -8.44 -0.99 0.49
CA MET A 98 -9.21 -1.65 -0.54
C MET A 98 -10.53 -0.94 -0.76
N LYS A 99 -11.05 -1.07 -1.97
CA LYS A 99 -12.41 -0.67 -2.33
C LYS A 99 -13.06 -1.83 -3.07
N ALA A 100 -14.16 -2.35 -2.52
CA ALA A 100 -15.01 -3.30 -3.22
C ALA A 100 -16.01 -2.53 -4.08
N ASP A 101 -16.15 -2.92 -5.36
CA ASP A 101 -17.17 -2.37 -6.25
C ASP A 101 -18.56 -2.97 -5.98
N ALA A 102 -18.60 -4.23 -5.52
CA ALA A 102 -19.80 -4.87 -5.01
C ALA A 102 -19.42 -5.84 -3.88
N LEU A 103 -20.34 -6.01 -2.93
CA LEU A 103 -20.26 -7.12 -1.98
C LEU A 103 -21.13 -8.25 -2.51
N PRO A 104 -20.63 -9.50 -2.57
CA PRO A 104 -21.44 -10.62 -3.01
C PRO A 104 -22.67 -10.78 -2.09
N GLY A 105 -23.85 -10.98 -2.69
CA GLY A 105 -25.10 -11.20 -1.95
C GLY A 105 -25.21 -12.58 -1.29
N SER A 106 -24.14 -13.38 -1.37
CA SER A 106 -24.01 -14.72 -0.77
C SER A 106 -22.65 -14.80 -0.07
N PHE A 107 -22.54 -15.66 0.93
CA PHE A 107 -21.26 -15.90 1.61
C PHE A 107 -20.26 -16.46 0.59
N HIS A 108 -19.31 -15.62 0.18
CA HIS A 108 -18.17 -15.99 -0.65
C HIS A 108 -16.91 -15.69 0.14
N VAL A 109 -16.00 -16.66 0.21
CA VAL A 109 -14.71 -16.45 0.87
C VAL A 109 -13.78 -15.75 -0.11
N THR A 110 -13.79 -14.42 -0.09
CA THR A 110 -12.83 -13.61 -0.85
C THR A 110 -11.59 -13.37 -0.01
N HIS A 111 -10.45 -13.89 -0.45
CA HIS A 111 -9.15 -13.59 0.15
C HIS A 111 -8.54 -12.35 -0.51
N PHE A 112 -8.16 -11.35 0.30
CA PHE A 112 -7.45 -10.15 -0.18
C PHE A 112 -5.94 -10.24 0.04
N LEU A 113 -5.52 -11.04 1.02
CA LEU A 113 -4.15 -11.41 1.30
C LEU A 113 -4.14 -12.87 1.72
N HIS A 114 -3.32 -13.68 1.06
CA HIS A 114 -3.23 -15.11 1.32
C HIS A 114 -1.78 -15.58 1.15
N LYS A 115 -1.36 -16.52 2.01
CA LYS A 115 -0.10 -17.25 1.84
C LYS A 115 -0.44 -18.71 1.56
N GLN A 116 -0.08 -19.17 0.37
CA GLN A 116 -0.23 -20.57 -0.02
C GLN A 116 1.05 -21.35 0.32
N GLU A 117 0.91 -22.56 0.89
CA GLU A 117 2.01 -23.53 0.95
C GLU A 117 2.19 -24.18 -0.43
N LEU A 118 3.42 -24.46 -0.83
CA LEU A 118 3.68 -25.16 -2.10
C LEU A 118 2.95 -26.51 -2.07
N ALA A 119 2.19 -26.81 -3.14
CA ALA A 119 1.45 -28.06 -3.29
C ALA A 119 2.34 -29.26 -2.95
N GLY A 120 2.11 -29.87 -1.79
CA GLY A 120 3.03 -30.80 -1.15
C GLY A 120 2.92 -30.77 0.38
N GLY A 121 2.49 -29.65 0.94
CA GLY A 121 1.87 -29.61 2.27
C GLY A 121 0.48 -30.25 2.18
N ASN A 122 0.26 -31.26 3.00
CA ASN A 122 -1.01 -31.96 3.20
C ASN A 122 -2.08 -31.01 3.73
N ASP A 123 -2.64 -30.19 2.83
CA ASP A 123 -3.88 -29.49 3.10
C ASP A 123 -4.96 -30.55 3.30
N LEU A 124 -5.60 -30.48 4.45
CA LEU A 124 -6.54 -31.49 4.91
C LEU A 124 -7.68 -31.58 3.90
N LEU A 125 -7.95 -32.81 3.51
CA LEU A 125 -9.09 -33.24 2.72
C LEU A 125 -10.34 -32.38 3.01
N ASP A 126 -10.76 -31.61 2.01
CA ASP A 126 -12.18 -31.33 1.79
C ASP A 126 -12.86 -32.67 1.45
N GLU A 127 -13.13 -33.46 2.48
CA GLU A 127 -14.07 -34.57 2.47
C GLU A 127 -15.22 -34.16 3.39
N ASP A 128 -16.12 -33.33 2.86
CA ASP A 128 -17.51 -33.32 3.29
C ASP A 128 -18.37 -33.12 2.04
N GLY A 129 -19.13 -34.16 1.70
CA GLY A 129 -20.04 -34.23 0.55
C GLY A 129 -21.38 -33.57 0.76
#